data_AF-A0A9E1J123-F1
#
_entry.id   AF-A0A9E1J123-F1
#
_cell.length_a   1.000
_cell.length_b   1.000
_cell.length_c   1.000
_cell.angle_alpha   90.00
_cell.angle_beta   90.00
_cell.angle_gamma   90.00
#
_symmetry.space_group_name_H-M   'P 1'
#
loop_
_entity.id
_entity.type
_entity.pdbx_description
1 polymer ?
#
loop_
_entity_poly.entity_id
_entity_poly.type
_entity_poly.pdbx_seq_one_letter_code
_entity_poly.pdbx_strand_id
1 'polypeptide(L)' 'MRQAKVERNTKETQISVEINLDGTGVYDVSTGLGFLDHMLEQLSR' A
#
# COMPACT_ATOMS: atom_id res chain seq x y z
N MET A 1 -1.75 8.48 -17.12
CA MET A 1 -1.51 8.45 -15.66
C MET A 1 -2.15 7.18 -15.13
N ARG A 2 -1.33 6.22 -14.69
CA ARG A 2 -1.76 4.87 -14.28
C ARG A 2 -1.92 4.82 -12.77
N GLN A 3 -3.14 5.05 -12.32
CA GLN A 3 -3.50 5.11 -10.90
C GLN A 3 -4.66 4.17 -10.60
N ALA A 4 -4.63 3.56 -9.43
CA ALA A 4 -5.71 2.72 -8.93
C ALA A 4 -5.88 2.89 -7.42
N LYS A 5 -7.13 2.95 -6.97
CA LYS A 5 -7.50 2.88 -5.56
C LYS A 5 -8.40 1.66 -5.36
N VAL A 6 -8.11 0.85 -4.35
CA VAL A 6 -8.85 -0.36 -4.01
C VAL A 6 -9.13 -0.38 -2.51
N GLU A 7 -10.39 -0.64 -2.16
CA GLU A 7 -10.82 -0.88 -0.79
C GLU A 7 -11.34 -2.31 -0.68
N ARG A 8 -10.88 -3.05 0.34
CA ARG A 8 -11.30 -4.42 0.61
C ARG A 8 -11.63 -4.56 2.09
N ASN A 9 -12.90 -4.84 2.36
CA ASN A 9 -13.40 -5.02 3.71
C ASN A 9 -13.91 -6.46 3.87
N THR A 10 -13.36 -7.14 4.87
CA THR A 10 -13.75 -8.49 5.30
C THR A 10 -14.03 -8.47 6.79
N LYS A 11 -14.44 -9.60 7.38
CA LYS A 11 -14.65 -9.67 8.84
C LYS A 11 -13.32 -9.66 9.60
N GLU A 12 -12.25 -10.10 8.96
CA GLU A 12 -10.92 -10.26 9.50
C GLU A 12 -10.11 -8.97 9.41
N THR A 13 -10.16 -8.30 8.26
CA THR A 13 -9.36 -7.09 7.99
C THR A 13 -10.11 -6.10 7.11
N GLN A 14 -9.75 -4.83 7.29
CA GLN A 14 -10.15 -3.71 6.44
C GLN A 14 -8.89 -3.11 5.83
N ILE A 15 -8.84 -3.02 4.51
CA ILE A 15 -7.64 -2.65 3.75
C ILE A 15 -8.02 -1.57 2.74
N SER A 16 -7.23 -0.50 2.68
CA SER A 16 -7.29 0.54 1.66
C SER A 16 -5.92 0.71 1.04
N VAL A 17 -5.85 0.69 -0.30
CA VAL A 17 -4.60 0.82 -1.05
C VAL A 17 -4.80 1.81 -2.20
N GLU A 18 -3.82 2.69 -2.39
CA GLU A 18 -3.71 3.57 -3.55
C GLU A 18 -2.34 3.40 -4.18
N ILE A 19 -2.28 3.28 -5.51
CA ILE A 19 -1.05 3.08 -6.27
C ILE A 19 -1.02 4.05 -7.44
N ASN A 20 0.13 4.68 -7.65
CA ASN A 20 0.46 5.43 -8.86
C ASN A 20 1.73 4.85 -9.50
N LEU A 21 1.58 4.18 -10.65
CA LEU A 21 2.72 3.57 -11.37
C LEU A 21 3.61 4.61 -12.08
N ASP A 22 3.13 5.84 -12.24
CA ASP A 22 3.89 6.96 -12.80
C ASP A 22 4.39 7.92 -11.69
N GLY A 23 4.49 7.42 -10.44
CA GLY A 23 4.92 8.17 -9.26
C GLY A 23 6.43 8.31 -9.10
N THR A 24 6.86 8.97 -8.02
CA THR A 24 8.27 9.30 -7.73
C THR A 24 8.87 8.54 -6.54
N GLY A 25 8.34 7.34 -6.23
CA GLY A 25 8.80 6.52 -5.09
C GLY A 25 8.36 7.04 -3.72
N VAL A 26 7.30 7.86 -3.66
CA VAL A 26 6.66 8.24 -2.40
C VAL A 26 5.76 7.10 -1.94
N TYR A 27 5.90 6.72 -0.67
CA TYR A 27 5.09 5.68 -0.04
C TYR A 27 4.68 6.07 1.36
N ASP A 28 3.53 5.56 1.78
CA ASP A 28 3.04 5.59 3.15
C ASP A 28 2.38 4.23 3.40
N VAL A 29 2.94 3.45 4.32
CA VAL A 29 2.52 2.07 4.57
C VAL A 29 2.32 1.87 6.07
N SER A 30 1.13 1.44 6.45
CA SER A 30 0.81 1.09 7.83
C SER A 30 -0.12 -0.12 7.84
N THR A 31 0.44 -1.31 8.04
CA THR A 31 -0.31 -2.57 8.16
C THR A 31 -0.47 -3.02 9.60
N GLY A 32 0.21 -2.37 10.55
CA GLY A 32 0.30 -2.79 11.96
C GLY A 32 1.27 -3.94 12.19
N LEU A 33 1.91 -4.45 11.13
CA LEU A 33 2.94 -5.49 11.17
C LEU A 33 4.25 -4.93 10.64
N GLY A 34 5.13 -4.48 11.53
CA GLY A 34 6.34 -3.72 11.14
C GLY A 34 7.26 -4.42 10.13
N PHE A 35 7.34 -5.75 10.15
CA PHE A 35 8.12 -6.49 9.14
C PHE A 35 7.47 -6.43 7.75
N LEU A 36 6.15 -6.50 7.67
CA LEU A 36 5.41 -6.37 6.41
C LEU A 36 5.50 -4.94 5.88
N ASP A 37 5.40 -3.95 6.76
CA ASP A 37 5.60 -2.54 6.40
C ASP A 37 6.97 -2.37 5.74
N HIS A 38 8.04 -2.83 6.39
CA HIS A 38 9.40 -2.76 5.84
C HIS A 38 9.53 -3.41 4.46
N MET A 39 8.90 -4.58 4.24
CA MET A 39 8.93 -5.24 2.94
C MET A 39 8.19 -4.45 1.84
N LEU A 40 7.05 -3.84 2.18
CA LEU A 40 6.28 -3.02 1.25
C LEU A 40 7.00 -1.70 0.92
N GLU A 41 7.72 -1.12 1.88
CA GLU A 41 8.58 0.06 1.65
C GLU A 41 9.74 -0.24 0.67
N GLN A 42 10.28 -1.46 0.69
CA GLN A 42 11.29 -1.88 -0.29
C GLN A 42 10.69 -2.05 -1.69
N LEU A 43 9.43 -2.49 -1.77
CA LEU A 43 8.72 -2.69 -3.05
C LEU A 43 8.32 -1.36 -3.71
N SER A 44 8.11 -0.31 -2.91
CA SER A 44 7.59 0.99 -3.38
C SER A 44 8.67 1.98 -3.82
N ARG A 45 9.95 1.70 -3.56
CA ARG A 45 11.10 2.42 -4.13
C ARG A 45 11.31 2.07 -5.60
#